data_AF-A0A1M6C9P1-F1
#
_entry.id   AF-A0A1M6C9P1-F1
#
_cell.length_a   1.000
_cell.length_b   1.000
_cell.length_c   1.000
_cell.angle_alpha   90.00
_cell.angle_beta   90.00
_cell.angle_gamma   90.00
#
_symmetry.space_group_name_H-M   'P 1'
#
loop_
_entity.id
_entity.type
_entity.pdbx_description
1 polymer ?
#
loop_
_entity_poly.entity_id
_entity_poly.type
_entity_poly.pdbx_seq_one_letter_code
_entity_poly.pdbx_strand_id
1 'polypeptide(L)'
;MITPNILYYARLEFDATSKKTPKYVVTAQAGYYPPIETITGRNGKVSMYLMEKLKENANVPSIRLQAKNGLNFTGLKDYFVDGKLSGFAYGYPLADKTYSAKNKVNPFFEYKDDGFLFIVHQDDKAVTETEKIRPSFIELIVLDGAKVLISSYCKQLVMGGFNEVLDALRKQAK
;
A
#
# COMPACT_ATOMS: atom_id res chain seq x y z
N MET A 1 24.11 -6.46 -2.50
CA MET A 1 23.04 -5.57 -2.01
C MET A 1 22.26 -6.36 -0.97
N ILE A 2 22.13 -5.85 0.26
CA ILE A 2 21.47 -6.58 1.35
C ILE A 2 19.96 -6.41 1.16
N THR A 3 19.23 -7.50 1.00
CA THR A 3 17.76 -7.46 0.98
C THR A 3 17.28 -7.00 2.37
N PRO A 4 16.50 -5.91 2.45
CA PRO A 4 16.02 -5.40 3.74
C PRO A 4 15.11 -6.42 4.40
N ASN A 5 15.04 -6.39 5.74
CA ASN A 5 14.16 -7.26 6.48
C ASN A 5 12.69 -6.96 6.13
N ILE A 6 11.93 -8.00 5.77
CA ILE A 6 10.51 -7.88 5.46
C ILE A 6 9.73 -8.16 6.75
N LEU A 7 9.09 -7.13 7.28
CA LEU A 7 8.31 -7.24 8.51
C LEU A 7 6.95 -7.90 8.26
N TYR A 8 6.32 -7.54 7.14
CA TYR A 8 4.94 -7.88 6.88
C TYR A 8 4.61 -7.89 5.39
N TYR A 9 3.74 -8.83 5.02
CA TYR A 9 3.13 -8.96 3.72
C TYR A 9 1.61 -8.99 3.88
N ALA A 10 0.90 -8.30 3.00
CA ALA A 10 -0.56 -8.43 2.89
C ALA A 10 -1.03 -8.42 1.44
N ARG A 11 -2.04 -9.23 1.17
CA ARG A 11 -2.85 -9.18 -0.05
C ARG A 11 -4.16 -8.46 0.25
N LEU A 12 -4.37 -7.33 -0.41
CA LEU A 12 -5.58 -6.52 -0.30
C LEU A 12 -6.46 -6.73 -1.54
N GLU A 13 -7.56 -7.44 -1.38
CA GLU A 13 -8.51 -7.75 -2.45
C GLU A 13 -9.53 -6.64 -2.62
N PHE A 14 -9.92 -6.35 -3.86
CA PHE A 14 -11.00 -5.42 -4.14
C PHE A 14 -12.34 -5.89 -3.54
N ASP A 15 -12.98 -5.01 -2.80
CA ASP A 15 -14.32 -5.23 -2.26
C ASP A 15 -15.36 -4.84 -3.31
N ALA A 16 -15.95 -5.83 -4.00
CA ALA A 16 -16.97 -5.61 -5.03
C ALA A 16 -18.25 -4.93 -4.49
N THR A 17 -18.44 -4.90 -3.17
CA THR A 17 -19.55 -4.16 -2.54
C THR A 17 -19.21 -2.69 -2.27
N SER A 18 -17.98 -2.28 -2.60
CA SER A 18 -17.56 -0.89 -2.47
C SER A 18 -18.39 0.02 -3.37
N LYS A 19 -18.67 1.23 -2.86
CA LYS A 19 -19.49 2.23 -3.54
C LYS A 19 -18.61 3.06 -4.49
N LYS A 20 -18.73 4.38 -4.42
CA LYS A 20 -17.98 5.33 -5.26
C LYS A 20 -16.46 5.21 -5.19
N THR A 21 -15.92 4.88 -4.02
CA THR A 21 -14.47 4.83 -3.80
C THR A 21 -14.04 3.37 -3.66
N PRO A 22 -13.15 2.87 -4.53
CA PRO A 22 -12.66 1.50 -4.46
C PRO A 22 -12.07 1.20 -3.08
N LYS A 23 -12.54 0.13 -2.47
CA LYS A 23 -12.07 -0.35 -1.17
C LYS A 23 -11.36 -1.68 -1.36
N TYR A 24 -10.26 -1.85 -0.66
CA TYR A 24 -9.47 -3.06 -0.65
C TYR A 24 -9.38 -3.59 0.77
N VAL A 25 -9.55 -4.89 0.93
CA VAL A 25 -9.63 -5.58 2.22
C VAL A 25 -8.49 -6.58 2.31
N VAL A 26 -7.74 -6.57 3.41
CA VAL A 26 -6.73 -7.60 3.67
C VAL A 26 -7.43 -8.95 3.76
N THR A 27 -7.06 -9.89 2.88
CA THR A 27 -7.60 -11.25 2.83
C THR A 27 -6.57 -12.33 3.10
N ALA A 28 -5.30 -12.02 2.94
CA ALA A 28 -4.20 -12.89 3.33
C ALA A 28 -3.03 -12.05 3.85
N GLN A 29 -2.35 -12.52 4.89
CA GLN A 29 -1.18 -11.84 5.43
C GLN A 29 -0.11 -12.79 5.99
N ALA A 30 1.15 -12.36 5.98
CA ALA A 30 2.28 -13.05 6.60
C ALA A 30 3.20 -12.04 7.32
N GLY A 31 3.90 -12.49 8.36
CA GLY A 31 4.72 -11.63 9.20
C GLY A 31 3.92 -10.83 10.24
N TYR A 32 4.54 -9.81 10.82
CA TYR A 32 3.96 -9.01 11.89
C TYR A 32 4.37 -7.54 11.79
N TYR A 33 3.37 -6.66 11.73
CA TYR A 33 3.57 -5.21 11.74
C TYR A 33 2.51 -4.57 12.65
N PRO A 34 2.83 -4.32 13.94
CA PRO A 34 1.88 -3.89 14.96
C PRO A 34 0.92 -2.75 14.56
N PRO A 35 1.36 -1.66 13.88
CA PRO A 35 0.47 -0.53 13.65
C PRO A 35 -0.69 -0.84 12.69
N ILE A 36 -0.62 -1.93 11.91
CA ILE A 36 -1.72 -2.40 11.05
C ILE A 36 -2.93 -2.84 11.89
N GLU A 37 -2.74 -3.41 13.08
CA GLU A 37 -3.87 -3.87 13.91
C GLU A 37 -4.76 -2.70 14.36
N THR A 38 -4.17 -1.52 14.58
CA THR A 38 -4.85 -0.32 15.04
C THR A 38 -5.88 0.21 14.04
N ILE A 39 -5.72 -0.11 12.76
CA ILE A 39 -6.62 0.30 11.68
C ILE A 39 -7.66 -0.76 11.34
N THR A 40 -7.73 -1.86 12.10
CA THR A 40 -8.76 -2.89 11.95
C THR A 40 -10.16 -2.32 12.16
N GLY A 41 -11.05 -2.59 11.21
CA GLY A 41 -12.44 -2.18 11.23
C GLY A 41 -13.26 -2.92 12.29
N ARG A 42 -14.50 -2.47 12.50
CA ARG A 42 -15.43 -3.15 13.43
C ARG A 42 -15.77 -4.58 13.00
N ASN A 43 -15.63 -4.88 11.71
CA ASN A 43 -15.80 -6.21 11.13
C ASN A 43 -14.57 -7.11 11.29
N GLY A 44 -13.57 -6.71 12.09
CA GLY A 44 -12.36 -7.48 12.31
C GLY A 44 -11.39 -7.51 11.13
N LYS A 45 -11.62 -6.71 10.08
CA LYS A 45 -10.77 -6.67 8.88
C LYS A 45 -10.08 -5.33 8.73
N VAL A 46 -8.84 -5.36 8.25
CA VAL A 46 -8.15 -4.17 7.78
C VAL A 46 -8.63 -3.86 6.35
N SER A 47 -9.00 -2.61 6.10
CA SER A 47 -9.39 -2.17 4.77
C SER A 47 -8.92 -0.76 4.49
N MET A 48 -8.61 -0.49 3.22
CA MET A 48 -8.14 0.80 2.76
C MET A 48 -8.92 1.23 1.51
N TYR A 49 -9.17 2.52 1.38
CA TYR A 49 -9.73 3.12 0.18
C TYR A 49 -8.61 3.60 -0.73
N LEU A 50 -8.68 3.23 -2.01
CA LEU A 50 -7.84 3.80 -3.05
C LEU A 50 -8.47 5.11 -3.50
N MET A 51 -7.75 6.22 -3.29
CA MET A 51 -8.28 7.54 -3.57
C MET A 51 -7.34 8.36 -4.44
N GLU A 52 -7.95 9.05 -5.40
CA GLU A 52 -7.33 10.19 -6.07
C GLU A 52 -7.11 11.34 -5.09
N LYS A 53 -6.18 12.22 -5.45
CA LYS A 53 -5.87 13.38 -4.62
C LYS A 53 -6.91 14.48 -4.71
N LEU A 54 -6.99 15.22 -3.60
CA LEU A 54 -7.81 16.41 -3.45
C LEU A 54 -7.08 17.71 -3.86
N LYS A 55 -5.75 17.69 -4.04
CA LYS A 55 -4.93 18.86 -4.39
C LYS A 55 -3.78 18.48 -5.32
N GLU A 56 -3.60 19.27 -6.37
CA GLU A 56 -2.48 19.19 -7.31
C GLU A 56 -1.26 19.94 -6.76
N ASN A 57 -0.12 19.26 -6.63
CA ASN A 57 1.21 19.82 -6.41
C ASN A 57 2.23 18.81 -6.94
N ALA A 58 3.30 19.26 -7.60
CA ALA A 58 4.23 18.40 -8.34
C ALA A 58 4.90 17.28 -7.49
N ASN A 59 5.07 17.49 -6.19
CA ASN A 59 5.79 16.56 -5.29
C ASN A 59 4.90 15.53 -4.58
N VAL A 60 3.62 15.46 -4.94
CA VAL A 60 2.57 14.83 -4.11
C VAL A 60 1.89 13.71 -4.95
N PRO A 61 2.10 12.41 -4.68
CA PRO A 61 1.62 11.27 -5.50
C PRO A 61 0.13 11.27 -5.88
N SER A 62 -0.27 11.16 -7.14
CA SER A 62 -1.70 11.31 -7.55
C SER A 62 -2.69 10.38 -6.85
N ILE A 63 -2.24 9.21 -6.37
CA ILE A 63 -3.06 8.21 -5.69
C ILE A 63 -2.56 7.96 -4.26
N ARG A 64 -3.47 7.59 -3.35
CA ARG A 64 -3.16 7.22 -1.97
C ARG A 64 -4.07 6.11 -1.45
N LEU A 65 -3.57 5.39 -0.45
CA LEU A 65 -4.37 4.51 0.37
C LEU A 65 -4.81 5.25 1.64
N GLN A 66 -6.11 5.22 1.94
CA GLN A 66 -6.65 5.75 3.19
C GLN A 66 -7.25 4.63 4.03
N ALA A 67 -6.76 4.50 5.25
CA ALA A 67 -7.24 3.56 6.23
C ALA A 67 -8.39 4.13 7.08
N LYS A 68 -8.78 3.36 8.09
CA LYS A 68 -9.81 3.70 9.08
C LYS A 68 -9.67 5.14 9.62
N ASN A 69 -10.80 5.76 9.93
CA ASN A 69 -10.88 7.08 10.56
C ASN A 69 -10.27 8.23 9.75
N GLY A 70 -10.09 8.04 8.44
CA GLY A 70 -9.52 9.03 7.52
C GLY A 70 -7.99 9.11 7.55
N LEU A 71 -7.32 8.14 8.17
CA LEU A 71 -5.86 8.08 8.22
C LEU A 71 -5.30 7.86 6.81
N ASN A 72 -4.45 8.78 6.34
CA ASN A 72 -3.74 8.59 5.09
C ASN A 72 -2.61 7.58 5.33
N PHE A 73 -2.82 6.31 4.94
CA PHE A 73 -1.86 5.24 5.18
C PHE A 73 -0.55 5.54 4.46
N THR A 74 -0.61 5.79 3.16
CA THR A 74 0.50 6.35 2.39
C THR A 74 0.04 6.84 1.02
N GLY A 75 0.87 7.67 0.37
CA GLY A 75 0.74 7.96 -1.05
C GLY A 75 1.45 6.90 -1.89
N LEU A 76 0.87 6.52 -3.03
CA LEU A 76 1.46 5.53 -3.93
C LEU A 76 2.36 6.22 -4.94
N LYS A 77 3.65 6.39 -4.60
CA LYS A 77 4.67 6.93 -5.50
C LYS A 77 4.91 5.95 -6.64
N ASP A 78 5.19 6.48 -7.83
CA ASP A 78 5.41 5.74 -9.08
C ASP A 78 4.22 4.86 -9.51
N TYR A 79 3.03 5.05 -8.94
CA TYR A 79 1.82 4.35 -9.36
C TYR A 79 1.50 4.61 -10.85
N PHE A 80 1.78 5.82 -11.31
CA PHE A 80 1.86 6.17 -12.73
C PHE A 80 3.28 6.60 -13.09
N VAL A 81 3.79 6.10 -14.20
CA VAL A 81 5.06 6.51 -14.82
C VAL A 81 4.74 6.85 -16.28
N ASP A 82 5.13 8.03 -16.74
CA ASP A 82 4.86 8.55 -18.09
C ASP A 82 3.38 8.43 -18.52
N GLY A 83 2.47 8.71 -17.57
CA GLY A 83 1.02 8.66 -17.80
C GLY A 83 0.42 7.26 -17.87
N LYS A 84 1.21 6.21 -17.61
CA LYS A 84 0.76 4.80 -17.63
C LYS A 84 0.87 4.18 -16.25
N LEU A 85 0.00 3.21 -15.96
CA LEU A 85 0.15 2.37 -14.78
C LEU A 85 1.47 1.62 -14.85
N SER A 86 2.25 1.71 -13.78
CA SER A 86 3.55 1.01 -13.69
C SER A 86 3.41 -0.45 -13.22
N GLY A 87 2.29 -0.79 -12.57
CA GLY A 87 2.11 -2.06 -11.86
C GLY A 87 2.80 -2.11 -10.49
N PHE A 88 3.54 -1.07 -10.12
CA PHE A 88 4.31 -1.02 -8.87
C PHE A 88 4.18 0.35 -8.22
N ALA A 89 4.24 0.39 -6.90
CA ALA A 89 4.35 1.67 -6.21
C ALA A 89 5.17 1.52 -4.95
N TYR A 90 5.52 2.65 -4.36
CA TYR A 90 6.09 2.66 -3.04
C TYR A 90 5.54 3.81 -2.20
N GLY A 91 5.73 3.68 -0.90
CA GLY A 91 5.33 4.68 0.07
C GLY A 91 6.09 4.50 1.37
N TYR A 92 5.66 5.24 2.36
CA TYR A 92 6.16 5.17 3.74
C TYR A 92 5.12 5.79 4.66
N PRO A 93 5.20 5.52 5.98
CA PRO A 93 4.24 6.10 6.92
C PRO A 93 4.32 7.62 7.02
N LEU A 94 3.21 8.22 7.48
CA LEU A 94 3.17 9.63 7.81
C LEU A 94 4.14 9.93 8.98
N ALA A 95 4.96 10.96 8.80
CA ALA A 95 5.98 11.34 9.78
C ALA A 95 5.44 12.19 10.94
N ASP A 96 4.20 12.68 10.86
CA ASP A 96 3.58 13.48 11.91
C ASP A 96 3.05 12.61 13.05
N LYS A 97 3.18 13.09 14.29
CA LYS A 97 2.68 12.40 15.50
C LYS A 97 1.16 12.28 15.54
N THR A 98 0.47 13.22 14.90
CA THR A 98 -0.99 13.26 14.84
C THR A 98 -1.45 13.48 13.41
N TYR A 99 -2.73 13.18 13.16
CA TYR A 99 -3.39 13.42 11.88
C TYR A 99 -4.79 13.98 12.09
N SER A 100 -5.34 14.58 11.03
CA SER A 100 -6.63 15.28 11.00
C SER A 100 -6.71 16.53 11.86
N ALA A 101 -7.72 17.37 11.61
CA ALA A 101 -8.00 18.57 12.41
C ALA A 101 -8.33 18.28 13.89
N LYS A 102 -8.61 17.01 14.23
CA LYS A 102 -8.90 16.57 15.61
C LYS A 102 -7.68 16.02 16.35
N ASN A 103 -6.47 16.15 15.79
CA ASN A 103 -5.22 15.68 16.40
C ASN A 103 -5.27 14.21 16.85
N LYS A 104 -5.83 13.33 16.01
CA LYS A 104 -5.84 11.89 16.28
C LYS A 104 -4.39 11.38 16.29
N VAL A 105 -4.03 10.54 17.24
CA VAL A 105 -2.70 9.93 17.33
C VAL A 105 -2.43 9.09 16.09
N ASN A 106 -1.30 9.31 15.42
CA ASN A 106 -0.87 8.50 14.28
C ASN A 106 -0.22 7.20 14.79
N PRO A 107 -0.84 6.03 14.58
CA PRO A 107 -0.31 4.77 15.09
C PRO A 107 0.99 4.34 14.40
N PHE A 108 1.33 4.93 13.25
CA PHE A 108 2.55 4.60 12.51
C PHE A 108 3.73 5.55 12.79
N PHE A 109 3.60 6.52 13.70
CA PHE A 109 4.65 7.53 13.93
C PHE A 109 5.98 6.93 14.42
N GLU A 110 5.92 5.88 15.26
CA GLU A 110 7.11 5.16 15.72
C GLU A 110 7.76 4.31 14.62
N TYR A 111 7.03 4.05 13.53
CA TYR A 111 7.47 3.25 12.39
C TYR A 111 7.78 4.12 11.16
N LYS A 112 7.88 5.44 11.33
CA LYS A 112 7.98 6.43 10.23
C LYS A 112 9.20 6.29 9.31
N ASP A 113 10.14 5.42 9.66
CA ASP A 113 11.36 5.14 8.91
C ASP A 113 11.26 3.83 8.11
N ASP A 114 10.16 3.09 8.25
CA ASP A 114 9.87 1.93 7.41
C ASP A 114 9.45 2.34 5.99
N GLY A 115 9.68 1.42 5.07
CA GLY A 115 9.31 1.57 3.67
C GLY A 115 8.18 0.62 3.28
N PHE A 116 7.30 1.08 2.39
CA PHE A 116 6.24 0.27 1.81
C PHE A 116 6.50 0.05 0.32
N LEU A 117 6.46 -1.19 -0.12
CA LEU A 117 6.38 -1.55 -1.53
C LEU A 117 4.99 -2.08 -1.86
N PHE A 118 4.57 -1.84 -3.09
CA PHE A 118 3.29 -2.27 -3.61
C PHE A 118 3.44 -2.94 -4.96
N ILE A 119 2.74 -4.05 -5.16
CA ILE A 119 2.51 -4.66 -6.47
C ILE A 119 1.02 -4.53 -6.77
N VAL A 120 0.69 -3.94 -7.91
CA VAL A 120 -0.66 -3.57 -8.29
C VAL A 120 -1.09 -4.47 -9.44
N HIS A 121 -2.07 -5.33 -9.19
CA HIS A 121 -2.55 -6.30 -10.18
C HIS A 121 -3.89 -5.82 -10.76
N GLN A 122 -3.94 -5.60 -12.07
CA GLN A 122 -5.14 -5.18 -12.78
C GLN A 122 -5.95 -6.37 -13.25
N ASP A 123 -7.22 -6.14 -13.57
CA ASP A 123 -8.04 -7.11 -14.30
C ASP A 123 -7.73 -6.99 -15.80
N ASP A 124 -7.03 -7.99 -16.34
CA ASP A 124 -6.69 -8.06 -17.77
C ASP A 124 -7.91 -8.32 -18.67
N LYS A 125 -9.06 -8.69 -18.07
CA LYS A 125 -10.34 -8.94 -18.76
C LYS A 125 -11.32 -7.77 -18.63
N ALA A 126 -10.95 -6.71 -17.93
CA ALA A 126 -11.80 -5.53 -17.78
C ALA A 126 -12.14 -4.90 -19.13
N VAL A 127 -13.44 -4.62 -19.34
CA VAL A 127 -13.96 -4.10 -20.61
C VAL A 127 -13.93 -2.57 -20.62
N THR A 128 -14.10 -1.93 -19.47
CA THR A 128 -14.11 -0.46 -19.35
C THR A 128 -12.75 0.09 -18.93
N GLU A 129 -12.37 1.28 -19.41
CA GLU A 129 -11.10 1.94 -19.04
C GLU A 129 -10.98 2.16 -17.53
N THR A 130 -12.09 2.52 -16.86
CA THR A 130 -12.14 2.68 -15.40
C THR A 130 -11.85 1.38 -14.66
N GLU A 131 -12.32 0.24 -15.17
CA GLU A 131 -12.03 -1.07 -14.57
C GLU A 131 -10.61 -1.54 -14.89
N LYS A 132 -10.09 -1.25 -16.08
CA LYS A 132 -8.69 -1.55 -16.45
C LYS A 132 -7.68 -0.85 -15.55
N ILE A 133 -7.98 0.38 -15.13
CA ILE A 133 -7.10 1.12 -14.22
C ILE A 133 -7.32 0.79 -12.74
N ARG A 134 -8.43 0.12 -12.40
CA ARG A 134 -8.76 -0.29 -11.04
C ARG A 134 -8.04 -1.60 -10.72
N PRO A 135 -7.24 -1.66 -9.65
CA PRO A 135 -6.66 -2.92 -9.22
C PRO A 135 -7.71 -3.98 -8.88
N SER A 136 -7.46 -5.22 -9.28
CA SER A 136 -8.16 -6.41 -8.77
C SER A 136 -7.71 -6.67 -7.33
N PHE A 137 -6.40 -6.61 -7.11
CA PHE A 137 -5.81 -6.68 -5.78
C PHE A 137 -4.48 -5.93 -5.74
N ILE A 138 -4.04 -5.62 -4.52
CA ILE A 138 -2.79 -4.95 -4.24
C ILE A 138 -2.01 -5.81 -3.24
N GLU A 139 -0.75 -6.08 -3.51
CA GLU A 139 0.17 -6.64 -2.53
C GLU A 139 0.90 -5.49 -1.82
N LEU A 140 0.94 -5.54 -0.49
CA LEU A 140 1.70 -4.62 0.37
C LEU A 140 2.87 -5.40 0.99
N ILE A 141 4.06 -4.82 0.92
CA ILE A 141 5.27 -5.34 1.58
C ILE A 141 5.85 -4.23 2.45
N VAL A 142 6.08 -4.53 3.72
CA VAL A 142 6.67 -3.61 4.69
C VAL A 142 8.13 -3.98 4.93
N LEU A 143 9.00 -3.01 4.69
CA LEU A 143 10.45 -3.14 4.82
C LEU A 143 10.94 -2.32 6.01
N ASP A 144 11.64 -2.98 6.92
CA ASP A 144 12.21 -2.40 8.14
C ASP A 144 13.23 -1.29 7.83
N GLY A 145 13.04 -0.09 8.38
CA GLY A 145 13.98 1.03 8.28
C GLY A 145 14.32 1.49 6.85
N ALA A 146 13.50 1.09 5.86
CA ALA A 146 13.86 1.18 4.45
C ALA A 146 13.45 2.50 3.76
N LYS A 147 12.83 3.46 4.46
CA LYS A 147 12.26 4.68 3.86
C LYS A 147 13.22 5.45 2.97
N VAL A 148 14.49 5.58 3.37
CA VAL A 148 15.49 6.35 2.60
C VAL A 148 15.78 5.67 1.26
N LEU A 149 15.79 4.34 1.23
CA LEU A 149 16.13 3.54 0.05
C LEU A 149 14.92 2.96 -0.67
N ILE A 150 13.70 3.28 -0.24
CA ILE A 150 12.49 2.60 -0.69
C ILE A 150 12.25 2.74 -2.20
N SER A 151 12.65 3.86 -2.80
CA SER A 151 12.58 4.05 -4.26
C SER A 151 13.53 3.11 -5.01
N SER A 152 14.71 2.85 -4.44
CA SER A 152 15.68 1.90 -4.99
C SER A 152 15.20 0.46 -4.81
N TYR A 153 14.60 0.13 -3.66
CA TYR A 153 13.97 -1.17 -3.46
C TYR A 153 12.76 -1.39 -4.36
N CYS A 154 12.01 -0.34 -4.71
CA CYS A 154 10.95 -0.42 -5.72
C CYS A 154 11.52 -0.80 -7.09
N LYS A 155 12.64 -0.20 -7.51
CA LYS A 155 13.34 -0.59 -8.74
C LYS A 155 13.80 -2.05 -8.69
N GLN A 156 14.36 -2.48 -7.56
CA GLN A 156 14.76 -3.88 -7.36
C GLN A 156 13.55 -4.83 -7.43
N LEU A 157 12.41 -4.43 -6.88
CA LEU A 157 11.15 -5.18 -6.98
C LEU A 157 10.71 -5.33 -8.44
N VAL A 158 10.72 -4.25 -9.22
CA VAL A 158 10.41 -4.27 -10.66
C VAL A 158 11.36 -5.21 -11.42
N MET A 159 12.64 -5.26 -11.04
CA MET A 159 13.64 -6.14 -11.64
C MET A 159 13.55 -7.60 -11.15
N GLY A 160 12.56 -7.95 -10.33
CA GLY A 160 12.36 -9.31 -9.81
C GLY A 160 13.26 -9.70 -8.64
N GLY A 161 13.96 -8.74 -8.03
CA GLY A 161 14.90 -8.98 -6.93
C GLY A 161 14.26 -9.43 -5.61
N PHE A 162 12.92 -9.47 -5.54
CA PHE A 162 12.15 -9.98 -4.40
C PHE A 162 11.36 -11.27 -4.72
N ASN A 163 11.45 -11.82 -5.94
CA ASN A 163 10.57 -12.91 -6.39
C ASN A 163 10.59 -14.12 -5.47
N GLU A 164 11.77 -14.63 -5.11
CA GLU A 164 11.92 -15.81 -4.26
C GLU A 164 11.27 -15.62 -2.88
N VAL A 165 11.55 -14.49 -2.22
CA VAL A 165 11.00 -14.20 -0.89
C VAL A 165 9.49 -13.92 -0.94
N LEU A 166 8.99 -13.28 -2.01
CA LEU A 166 7.56 -13.06 -2.19
C LEU A 166 6.81 -14.38 -2.42
N ASP A 167 7.39 -15.30 -3.17
CA ASP A 167 6.78 -16.62 -3.39
C ASP A 167 6.69 -17.42 -2.09
N ALA A 168 7.69 -17.30 -1.20
CA ALA A 168 7.62 -17.87 0.13
C ALA A 168 6.53 -17.19 0.99
N LEU A 169 6.46 -15.86 1.01
CA LEU A 169 5.48 -15.10 1.77
C LEU A 169 4.04 -15.37 1.32
N ARG A 170 3.80 -15.45 0.01
CA ARG A 170 2.49 -15.79 -0.58
C ARG A 170 2.00 -17.17 -0.14
N LYS A 171 2.90 -18.16 -0.02
CA LYS A 171 2.58 -19.51 0.47
C LYS A 171 2.30 -19.55 1.96
N GLN A 172 2.93 -18.67 2.73
CA GLN A 172 2.74 -18.58 4.18
C GLN A 172 1.52 -17.77 4.57
N ALA A 173 1.07 -16.87 3.69
CA ALA A 173 -0.03 -15.97 3.96
C ALA A 173 -1.34 -16.74 4.22
N LYS A 174 -2.04 -16.37 5.29
CA LYS A 174 -3.32 -16.95 5.71
C LYS A 174 -4.39 -15.88 5.81
#